data_AF-A0A2I0PHF0-F1
#
_entry.id   AF-A0A2I0PHF0-F1
#
_cell.length_a   1.000
_cell.length_b   1.000
_cell.length_c   1.000
_cell.angle_alpha   90.00
_cell.angle_beta   90.00
_cell.angle_gamma   90.00
#
_symmetry.space_group_name_H-M   'P 1'
#
loop_
_entity.id
_entity.type
_entity.pdbx_description
1 polymer ?
#
loop_
_entity_poly.entity_id
_entity_poly.type
_entity_poly.pdbx_seq_one_letter_code
_entity_poly.pdbx_strand_id
1 'polypeptide(L)'
;MKSSWHLMRSEGSPPRMLPVVNSQHIFSMVGLFLPFLWGTIIARQRDISLMETGLRKKARMLADGQGYFLVLLLLAIASHFVFPVRVVLHPPVTWFGLLIIAAGLLLAFRCRALFLKNRTTMSPYESPVVLVTTGPFRFSRNPAYLAMSVILFGSAVVTGTLAPFVFPVVFIVIIGVLFIPDEERRLEDVFGREYREYRQRVRRWV
;
A
#
# COMPACT_ATOMS: atom_id res chain seq x y z
N MET A 1 39.89 -43.99 47.04
CA MET A 1 39.89 -44.17 45.57
C MET A 1 38.47 -44.48 45.09
N LYS A 2 37.70 -43.46 44.72
CA LYS A 2 36.65 -43.48 43.66
C LYS A 2 36.00 -42.09 43.60
N SER A 3 36.40 -41.37 42.57
CA SER A 3 36.04 -39.99 42.23
C SER A 3 34.76 -39.92 41.41
N SER A 4 34.01 -38.85 41.65
CA SER A 4 33.41 -37.93 40.66
C SER A 4 32.69 -38.51 39.44
N TRP A 5 31.34 -38.55 39.43
CA TRP A 5 30.52 -38.46 38.20
C TRP A 5 29.06 -37.94 38.40
N HIS A 6 28.73 -37.25 39.50
CA HIS A 6 27.36 -36.74 39.73
C HIS A 6 27.16 -35.24 39.43
N LEU A 7 27.75 -34.74 38.34
CA LEU A 7 27.49 -33.37 37.88
C LEU A 7 26.79 -33.35 36.51
N MET A 8 25.62 -32.72 36.53
CA MET A 8 25.04 -31.93 35.44
C MET A 8 24.61 -32.67 34.17
N ARG A 9 23.43 -33.30 34.24
CA ARG A 9 22.51 -33.29 33.10
C ARG A 9 21.51 -32.15 33.31
N SER A 10 21.91 -30.94 32.94
CA SER A 10 20.94 -29.89 32.62
C SER A 10 20.33 -30.26 31.27
N GLU A 11 19.18 -30.90 31.28
CA GLU A 11 18.34 -31.06 30.09
C GLU A 11 17.91 -29.66 29.64
N GLY A 12 18.68 -29.07 28.73
CA GLY A 12 18.26 -27.91 27.97
C GLY A 12 17.03 -28.32 27.17
N SER A 13 15.86 -27.87 27.60
CA SER A 13 14.64 -27.97 26.82
C SER A 13 14.92 -27.35 25.44
N PRO A 14 14.53 -27.99 24.32
CA PRO A 14 14.72 -27.39 23.01
C PRO A 14 14.02 -26.02 23.00
N PRO A 15 14.59 -25.00 22.33
CA PRO A 15 13.96 -23.69 22.26
C PRO A 15 12.55 -23.86 21.69
N ARG A 16 11.53 -23.42 22.45
CA ARG A 16 10.16 -23.32 21.93
C ARG A 16 10.23 -22.47 20.68
N MET A 17 10.06 -23.10 19.51
CA MET A 17 9.76 -22.35 18.29
C MET A 17 8.46 -21.61 18.56
N LEU A 18 8.56 -20.30 18.77
CA LEU A 18 7.38 -19.44 18.82
C LEU A 18 6.62 -19.66 17.51
N PRO A 19 5.29 -19.75 17.54
CA PRO A 19 4.51 -19.95 16.34
C PRO A 19 4.77 -18.76 15.41
N VAL A 20 5.58 -19.01 14.37
CA VAL A 20 5.62 -18.17 13.17
C VAL A 20 4.17 -18.06 12.73
N VAL A 21 3.68 -16.83 12.58
CA VAL A 21 2.30 -16.54 12.17
C VAL A 21 1.89 -17.53 11.08
N ASN A 22 0.90 -18.36 11.39
CA ASN A 22 0.50 -19.48 10.55
C ASN A 22 0.17 -18.94 9.14
N SER A 23 0.74 -19.55 8.10
CA SER A 23 0.62 -19.09 6.70
C SER A 23 -0.83 -18.94 6.22
N GLN A 24 -1.76 -19.62 6.89
CA GLN A 24 -3.20 -19.51 6.65
C GLN A 24 -3.77 -18.09 6.89
N HIS A 25 -3.19 -17.28 7.77
CA HIS A 25 -3.62 -15.88 7.96
C HIS A 25 -3.12 -14.97 6.84
N ILE A 26 -2.00 -15.28 6.20
CA ILE A 26 -1.46 -14.49 5.07
C ILE A 26 -2.37 -14.63 3.84
N PHE A 27 -2.91 -15.84 3.60
CA PHE A 27 -3.80 -16.11 2.47
C PHE A 27 -5.19 -15.46 2.62
N SER A 28 -5.74 -15.36 3.84
CA SER A 28 -7.02 -14.68 4.05
C SER A 28 -6.94 -13.15 3.91
N MET A 29 -5.75 -12.56 4.09
CA MET A 29 -5.54 -11.12 3.91
C MET A 29 -5.62 -10.68 2.45
N VAL A 30 -5.19 -11.51 1.48
CA VAL A 30 -5.33 -11.23 0.04
C VAL A 30 -6.82 -11.09 -0.35
N GLY A 31 -7.70 -11.84 0.32
CA GLY A 31 -9.15 -11.82 0.13
C GLY A 31 -9.83 -10.50 0.51
N LEU A 32 -9.29 -9.76 1.48
CA LEU A 32 -9.85 -8.47 1.94
C LEU A 32 -9.60 -7.32 0.95
N PHE A 33 -8.67 -7.49 0.01
CA PHE A 33 -8.37 -6.51 -1.04
C PHE A 33 -9.22 -6.70 -2.31
N LEU A 34 -9.88 -7.87 -2.47
CA LEU A 34 -10.72 -8.20 -3.62
C LEU A 34 -11.94 -7.27 -3.83
N PRO A 35 -12.66 -6.81 -2.80
CA PRO A 35 -13.73 -5.82 -2.97
C PRO A 35 -13.21 -4.47 -3.48
N PHE A 36 -11.95 -4.13 -3.16
CA PHE A 36 -11.28 -2.92 -3.64
C PHE A 36 -10.92 -3.06 -5.13
N LEU A 37 -10.45 -4.24 -5.55
CA LEU A 37 -10.26 -4.61 -6.95
C LEU A 37 -11.60 -4.55 -7.73
N TRP A 38 -12.66 -5.16 -7.19
CA TRP A 38 -13.96 -5.32 -7.86
C TRP A 38 -14.70 -3.98 -8.05
N GLY A 39 -14.69 -3.11 -7.03
CA GLY A 39 -15.35 -1.81 -7.08
C GLY A 39 -14.67 -0.80 -8.01
N THR A 40 -13.34 -0.86 -8.18
CA THR A 40 -12.63 -0.05 -9.20
C THR A 40 -12.87 -0.56 -10.60
N ILE A 41 -12.94 -1.89 -10.79
CA ILE A 41 -13.16 -2.49 -12.11
C ILE A 41 -14.57 -2.17 -12.62
N ILE A 42 -15.61 -2.23 -11.79
CA ILE A 42 -16.99 -1.94 -12.23
C ILE A 42 -17.24 -0.45 -12.49
N ALA A 43 -16.73 0.45 -11.63
CA ALA A 43 -16.86 1.89 -11.87
C ALA A 43 -16.09 2.33 -13.12
N ARG A 44 -14.95 1.68 -13.41
CA ARG A 44 -14.11 1.91 -14.60
C ARG A 44 -14.63 1.18 -15.83
N GLN A 45 -15.49 0.16 -15.70
CA GLN A 45 -16.09 -0.55 -16.83
C GLN A 45 -17.25 0.21 -17.45
N ARG A 46 -17.95 1.07 -16.70
CA ARG A 46 -19.13 1.79 -17.19
C ARG A 46 -18.81 2.86 -18.24
N ASP A 47 -17.62 3.45 -18.21
CA ASP A 47 -17.14 4.45 -19.19
C ASP A 47 -16.21 3.87 -20.28
N ILE A 48 -15.61 2.68 -20.07
CA ILE A 48 -14.66 2.05 -21.00
C ILE A 48 -15.36 1.13 -22.04
N SER A 49 -16.69 1.08 -22.08
CA SER A 49 -17.40 0.27 -23.07
C SER A 49 -17.39 0.87 -24.48
N LEU A 50 -16.96 2.13 -24.66
CA LEU A 50 -17.16 2.82 -25.93
C LEU A 50 -15.95 2.88 -26.91
N MET A 51 -14.66 2.73 -26.52
CA MET A 51 -13.59 3.00 -27.51
C MET A 51 -12.18 2.34 -27.45
N GLU A 52 -11.80 1.36 -26.61
CA GLU A 52 -10.38 0.88 -26.65
C GLU A 52 -10.14 -0.64 -26.70
N THR A 53 -9.28 -1.05 -27.66
CA THR A 53 -8.64 -2.37 -27.80
C THR A 53 -7.90 -2.80 -26.53
N GLY A 54 -8.02 -4.06 -26.14
CA GLY A 54 -7.53 -4.61 -24.86
C GLY A 54 -6.04 -4.41 -24.53
N LEU A 55 -5.18 -4.17 -25.53
CA LEU A 55 -3.77 -3.83 -25.31
C LEU A 55 -3.57 -2.45 -24.68
N ARG A 56 -4.33 -1.43 -25.10
CA ARG A 56 -4.29 -0.08 -24.50
C ARG A 56 -4.81 -0.11 -23.07
N LYS A 57 -5.83 -0.94 -22.81
CA LYS A 57 -6.39 -1.16 -21.47
C LYS A 57 -5.36 -1.78 -20.52
N LYS A 58 -4.63 -2.81 -20.96
CA LYS A 58 -3.56 -3.46 -20.17
C LYS A 58 -2.38 -2.50 -19.94
N ALA A 59 -2.00 -1.72 -20.96
CA ALA A 59 -0.97 -0.69 -20.83
C ALA A 59 -1.38 0.43 -19.87
N ARG A 60 -2.63 0.92 -19.93
CA ARG A 60 -3.18 1.94 -19.00
C ARG A 60 -3.32 1.44 -17.57
N MET A 61 -3.58 0.13 -17.39
CA MET A 61 -3.70 -0.51 -16.07
C MET A 61 -2.33 -0.79 -15.42
N LEU A 62 -1.27 -0.89 -16.22
CA LEU A 62 0.11 -0.88 -15.72
C LEU A 62 0.66 0.55 -15.56
N ALA A 63 0.01 1.56 -16.16
CA ALA A 63 0.40 2.95 -16.13
C ALA A 63 -0.37 3.79 -15.08
N ASP A 64 -1.12 3.17 -14.18
CA ASP A 64 -1.67 3.84 -13.00
C ASP A 64 -0.87 3.44 -11.75
N GLY A 65 -0.74 4.34 -10.77
CA GLY A 65 0.02 4.05 -9.54
C GLY A 65 -0.53 2.86 -8.75
N GLN A 66 -1.78 2.45 -9.02
CA GLN A 66 -2.43 1.27 -8.44
C GLN A 66 -1.81 -0.04 -8.94
N GLY A 67 -1.50 -0.15 -10.24
CA GLY A 67 -0.79 -1.30 -10.78
C GLY A 67 0.56 -1.55 -10.11
N TYR A 68 1.36 -0.50 -9.93
CA TYR A 68 2.65 -0.57 -9.23
C TYR A 68 2.49 -0.97 -7.77
N PHE A 69 1.49 -0.42 -7.07
CA PHE A 69 1.19 -0.83 -5.70
C PHE A 69 0.91 -2.33 -5.60
N LEU A 70 0.08 -2.90 -6.48
CA LEU A 70 -0.24 -4.32 -6.45
C LEU A 70 0.98 -5.20 -6.74
N VAL A 71 1.79 -4.82 -7.73
CA VAL A 71 3.03 -5.53 -8.05
C VAL A 71 3.98 -5.50 -6.85
N LEU A 72 4.20 -4.34 -6.23
CA LEU A 72 5.10 -4.23 -5.08
C LEU A 72 4.53 -4.92 -3.83
N LEU A 73 3.22 -4.95 -3.64
CA LEU A 73 2.58 -5.69 -2.55
C LEU A 73 2.78 -7.21 -2.73
N LEU A 74 2.59 -7.72 -3.95
CA LEU A 74 2.82 -9.13 -4.27
C LEU A 74 4.31 -9.48 -4.11
N LEU A 75 5.21 -8.61 -4.56
CA LEU A 75 6.65 -8.81 -4.39
C LEU A 75 7.06 -8.76 -2.91
N ALA A 76 6.46 -7.88 -2.10
CA ALA A 76 6.68 -7.84 -0.66
C ALA A 76 6.28 -9.17 0.00
N ILE A 77 5.10 -9.69 -0.32
CA ILE A 77 4.62 -10.98 0.18
C ILE A 77 5.50 -12.13 -0.32
N ALA A 78 5.84 -12.16 -1.60
CA ALA A 78 6.69 -13.19 -2.19
C ALA A 78 8.11 -13.19 -1.59
N SER A 79 8.67 -12.00 -1.33
CA SER A 79 10.01 -11.85 -0.75
C SER A 79 10.14 -12.51 0.63
N HIS A 80 9.05 -12.57 1.39
CA HIS A 80 9.01 -13.25 2.68
C HIS A 80 9.25 -14.77 2.54
N PHE A 81 8.77 -15.40 1.47
CA PHE A 81 8.92 -16.84 1.24
C PHE A 81 10.27 -17.21 0.60
N VAL A 82 10.85 -16.30 -0.19
CA VAL A 82 12.10 -16.55 -0.94
C VAL A 82 13.34 -16.25 -0.10
N PHE A 83 13.27 -15.23 0.75
CA PHE A 83 14.39 -14.76 1.54
C PHE A 83 14.05 -14.88 3.02
N PRO A 84 14.50 -15.93 3.73
CA PRO A 84 14.47 -15.98 5.19
C PRO A 84 15.53 -15.02 5.75
N VAL A 85 15.44 -13.74 5.40
CA VAL A 85 16.38 -12.71 5.83
C VAL A 85 15.85 -12.13 7.14
N ARG A 86 16.56 -12.47 8.21
CA ARG A 86 16.49 -11.93 9.57
C ARG A 86 15.08 -11.46 9.97
N VAL A 87 14.38 -12.31 10.71
CA VAL A 87 13.20 -11.88 11.47
C VAL A 87 13.67 -10.77 12.41
N VAL A 88 13.10 -9.57 12.25
CA VAL A 88 13.42 -8.39 13.08
C VAL A 88 12.29 -8.10 14.06
N LEU A 89 11.05 -8.45 13.69
CA LEU A 89 9.88 -8.25 14.53
C LEU A 89 9.22 -9.59 14.83
N HIS A 90 8.89 -9.79 16.10
CA HIS A 90 8.21 -10.99 16.59
C HIS A 90 6.81 -10.62 17.11
N PRO A 91 5.86 -11.56 17.12
CA PRO A 91 4.61 -11.38 17.84
C PRO A 91 4.86 -11.00 19.32
N PRO A 92 4.09 -10.07 19.91
CA PRO A 92 2.87 -9.46 19.37
C PRO A 92 3.12 -8.20 18.51
N VAL A 93 4.36 -7.73 18.36
CA VAL A 93 4.66 -6.46 17.66
C VAL A 93 4.18 -6.48 16.21
N THR A 94 4.23 -7.64 15.55
CA THR A 94 3.73 -7.82 14.18
C THR A 94 2.23 -7.53 14.04
N TRP A 95 1.44 -7.63 15.13
CA TRP A 95 0.00 -7.34 15.11
C TRP A 95 -0.28 -5.84 14.94
N PHE A 96 0.64 -4.96 15.34
CA PHE A 96 0.52 -3.53 15.03
C PHE A 96 0.50 -3.27 13.52
N GLY A 97 1.08 -4.17 12.71
CA GLY A 97 0.98 -4.11 11.26
C GLY A 97 -0.47 -4.16 10.76
N LEU A 98 -1.36 -4.91 11.44
CA LEU A 98 -2.79 -4.94 11.11
C LEU A 98 -3.47 -3.60 11.35
N LEU A 99 -3.11 -2.92 12.45
CA LEU A 99 -3.63 -1.58 12.76
C LEU A 99 -3.15 -0.56 11.72
N ILE A 100 -1.89 -0.65 11.30
CA ILE A 100 -1.33 0.19 10.23
C ILE A 100 -2.07 -0.05 8.90
N ILE A 101 -2.30 -1.31 8.52
CA ILE A 101 -3.07 -1.65 7.31
C ILE A 101 -4.49 -1.10 7.41
N ALA A 102 -5.16 -1.27 8.56
CA ALA A 102 -6.50 -0.76 8.78
C ALA A 102 -6.57 0.77 8.66
N ALA A 103 -5.58 1.50 9.20
CA ALA A 103 -5.47 2.94 9.05
C ALA A 103 -5.28 3.36 7.58
N GLY A 104 -4.42 2.64 6.84
CA GLY A 104 -4.23 2.88 5.40
C GLY A 104 -5.51 2.61 4.60
N LEU A 105 -6.23 1.52 4.87
CA LEU A 105 -7.51 1.22 4.24
C LEU A 105 -8.58 2.28 4.54
N LEU A 106 -8.66 2.74 5.79
CA LEU A 106 -9.56 3.81 6.18
C LEU A 106 -9.24 5.11 5.40
N LEU A 107 -7.96 5.46 5.29
CA LEU A 107 -7.53 6.63 4.52
C LEU A 107 -7.89 6.50 3.04
N ALA A 108 -7.64 5.34 2.43
CA ALA A 108 -8.02 5.05 1.04
C ALA A 108 -9.54 5.14 0.83
N PHE A 109 -10.32 4.59 1.76
CA PHE A 109 -11.78 4.66 1.73
C PHE A 109 -12.28 6.10 1.83
N ARG A 110 -11.72 6.92 2.74
CA ARG A 110 -12.06 8.34 2.87
C ARG A 110 -11.75 9.12 1.58
N CYS A 111 -10.61 8.84 0.95
CA CYS A 111 -10.29 9.43 -0.35
C CYS A 111 -11.34 9.03 -1.39
N ARG A 112 -11.65 7.74 -1.52
CA ARG A 112 -12.64 7.24 -2.49
C ARG A 112 -14.03 7.84 -2.28
N ALA A 113 -14.49 7.90 -1.03
CA ALA A 113 -15.79 8.45 -0.67
C ALA A 113 -15.93 9.93 -1.10
N LEU A 114 -14.86 10.71 -0.99
CA LEU A 114 -14.85 12.10 -1.45
C LEU A 114 -14.99 12.23 -2.96
N PHE A 115 -14.28 11.40 -3.73
CA PHE A 115 -14.38 11.42 -5.19
C PHE A 115 -15.78 10.99 -5.67
N LEU A 116 -16.35 9.95 -5.06
CA LEU A 116 -17.73 9.53 -5.33
C LEU A 116 -18.73 10.63 -4.98
N LYS A 117 -18.57 11.30 -3.84
CA LYS A 117 -19.42 12.41 -3.41
C LYS A 117 -19.36 13.59 -4.38
N ASN A 118 -18.16 13.92 -4.87
CA ASN A 118 -17.94 15.06 -5.76
C ASN A 118 -18.18 14.72 -7.24
N ARG A 119 -18.56 13.47 -7.57
CA ARG A 119 -18.71 12.98 -8.95
C ARG A 119 -17.47 13.21 -9.81
N THR A 120 -16.29 13.19 -9.19
CA THR A 120 -14.99 13.35 -9.85
C THR A 120 -14.30 12.00 -9.93
N THR A 121 -13.51 11.75 -10.96
CA THR A 121 -12.77 10.49 -11.09
C THR A 121 -11.37 10.60 -10.51
N MET A 122 -10.87 9.51 -9.93
CA MET A 122 -9.46 9.37 -9.50
C MET A 122 -8.55 8.96 -10.66
N SER A 123 -9.04 9.02 -11.90
CA SER A 123 -8.33 8.55 -13.06
C SER A 123 -7.29 9.62 -13.46
N PRO A 124 -5.99 9.29 -13.56
CA PRO A 124 -4.98 10.22 -14.06
C PRO A 124 -5.23 10.68 -15.50
N TYR A 125 -6.18 10.05 -16.20
CA TYR A 125 -6.44 10.15 -17.63
C TYR A 125 -7.75 10.84 -18.00
N GLU A 126 -8.52 11.26 -17.00
CA GLU A 126 -9.74 12.04 -17.21
C GLU A 126 -9.55 13.43 -16.62
N SER A 127 -10.04 14.46 -17.30
CA SER A 127 -9.96 15.83 -16.82
C SER A 127 -10.79 15.96 -15.54
N PRO A 128 -10.16 16.21 -14.37
CA PRO A 128 -10.91 16.37 -13.13
C PRO A 128 -11.84 17.58 -13.23
N VAL A 129 -13.11 17.38 -12.89
CA VAL A 129 -14.15 18.41 -13.00
C VAL A 129 -14.09 19.40 -11.81
N VAL A 130 -13.59 18.95 -10.66
CA VAL A 130 -13.51 19.75 -9.42
C VAL A 130 -12.20 19.46 -8.69
N LEU A 131 -11.54 20.50 -8.19
CA LEU A 131 -10.38 20.37 -7.33
C LEU A 131 -10.80 20.02 -5.90
N VAL A 132 -10.53 18.78 -5.48
CA VAL A 132 -10.88 18.31 -4.12
C VAL A 132 -9.80 18.73 -3.13
N THR A 133 -10.13 19.68 -2.25
CA THR A 133 -9.21 20.22 -1.22
C THR A 133 -9.64 19.91 0.22
N THR A 134 -10.69 19.09 0.40
CA THR A 134 -11.30 18.78 1.70
C THR A 134 -10.97 17.36 2.18
N GLY A 135 -11.22 17.09 3.46
CA GLY A 135 -10.92 15.77 4.06
C GLY A 135 -9.42 15.48 4.04
N PRO A 136 -8.96 14.27 3.66
CA PRO A 136 -7.53 13.93 3.58
C PRO A 136 -6.70 14.89 2.70
N PHE A 137 -7.31 15.49 1.68
CA PHE A 137 -6.65 16.41 0.75
C PHE A 137 -6.23 17.73 1.41
N ARG A 138 -6.74 18.06 2.60
CA ARG A 138 -6.25 19.24 3.35
C ARG A 138 -4.85 19.04 3.95
N PHE A 139 -4.43 17.78 4.13
CA PHE A 139 -3.18 17.42 4.82
C PHE A 139 -2.08 17.05 3.84
N SER A 140 -2.44 16.37 2.76
CA SER A 140 -1.52 15.96 1.70
C SER A 140 -2.21 16.15 0.37
N ARG A 141 -1.47 16.58 -0.65
CA ARG A 141 -1.98 16.62 -2.03
C ARG A 141 -2.18 15.22 -2.62
N ASN A 142 -1.51 14.21 -2.06
CA ASN A 142 -1.49 12.84 -2.57
C ASN A 142 -1.89 11.80 -1.49
N PRO A 143 -3.06 11.94 -0.82
CA PRO A 143 -3.42 11.09 0.31
C PRO A 143 -3.74 9.65 -0.11
N ALA A 144 -4.11 9.41 -1.37
CA ALA A 144 -4.32 8.06 -1.90
C ALA A 144 -3.02 7.26 -2.01
N TYR A 145 -1.94 7.88 -2.53
CA TYR A 145 -0.62 7.25 -2.57
C TYR A 145 -0.02 7.09 -1.17
N LEU A 146 -0.32 8.02 -0.25
CA LEU A 146 0.04 7.87 1.16
C LEU A 146 -0.64 6.64 1.77
N ALA A 147 -1.94 6.43 1.53
CA ALA A 147 -2.66 5.25 1.99
C ALA A 147 -2.03 3.94 1.49
N MET A 148 -1.66 3.87 0.21
CA MET A 148 -0.97 2.72 -0.39
C MET A 148 0.39 2.47 0.27
N SER A 149 1.17 3.53 0.52
CA SER A 149 2.47 3.45 1.21
C SER A 149 2.31 2.92 2.63
N VAL A 150 1.29 3.37 3.35
CA VAL A 150 0.95 2.90 4.71
C VAL A 150 0.55 1.42 4.69
N ILE A 151 -0.23 0.97 3.70
CA ILE A 151 -0.60 -0.45 3.56
C ILE A 151 0.63 -1.31 3.29
N LEU A 152 1.54 -0.89 2.39
CA LEU A 152 2.81 -1.59 2.12
C LEU A 152 3.70 -1.66 3.36
N PHE A 153 3.77 -0.58 4.13
CA PHE A 153 4.53 -0.57 5.38
C PHE A 153 3.90 -1.52 6.42
N GLY A 154 2.58 -1.48 6.57
CA GLY A 154 1.87 -2.38 7.48
C GLY A 154 2.05 -3.85 7.12
N SER A 155 2.05 -4.21 5.82
CA SER A 155 2.32 -5.59 5.40
C SER A 155 3.76 -6.04 5.70
N ALA A 156 4.74 -5.13 5.59
CA ALA A 156 6.11 -5.39 6.03
C ALA A 156 6.21 -5.64 7.55
N VAL A 157 5.44 -4.90 8.35
CA VAL A 157 5.37 -5.11 9.80
C VAL A 157 4.71 -6.45 10.16
N VAL A 158 3.63 -6.83 9.47
CA VAL A 158 2.94 -8.13 9.70
C VAL A 158 3.84 -9.31 9.40
N THR A 159 4.61 -9.23 8.30
CA THR A 159 5.56 -10.29 7.92
C THR A 159 6.78 -10.37 8.84
N GLY A 160 7.14 -9.27 9.52
CA GLY A 160 8.16 -9.23 10.57
C GLY A 160 9.61 -9.48 10.11
N THR A 161 9.83 -9.54 8.79
CA THR A 161 11.14 -9.77 8.17
C THR A 161 11.66 -8.49 7.53
N LEU A 162 12.97 -8.37 7.36
CA LEU A 162 13.57 -7.12 6.88
C LEU A 162 13.30 -6.85 5.39
N ALA A 163 13.22 -7.90 4.56
CA ALA A 163 13.12 -7.75 3.10
C ALA A 163 11.86 -6.97 2.65
N PRO A 164 10.65 -7.22 3.18
CA PRO A 164 9.44 -6.46 2.83
C PRO A 164 9.51 -4.94 3.05
N PHE A 165 10.40 -4.44 3.92
CA PHE A 165 10.50 -2.99 4.20
C PHE A 165 11.07 -2.17 3.04
N VAL A 166 11.71 -2.79 2.05
CA VAL A 166 12.23 -2.08 0.88
C VAL A 166 11.11 -1.58 -0.05
N PHE A 167 9.99 -2.32 -0.12
CA PHE A 167 8.89 -2.05 -1.05
C PHE A 167 8.13 -0.75 -0.79
N PRO A 168 7.76 -0.35 0.46
CA PRO A 168 7.16 0.95 0.70
C PRO A 168 8.09 2.11 0.29
N VAL A 169 9.40 1.99 0.52
CA VAL A 169 10.39 3.01 0.11
C VAL A 169 10.45 3.11 -1.42
N VAL A 170 10.59 1.97 -2.10
CA VAL A 170 10.60 1.90 -3.57
C VAL A 170 9.31 2.49 -4.15
N PHE A 171 8.15 2.20 -3.56
CA PHE A 171 6.87 2.76 -4.00
C PHE A 171 6.85 4.29 -3.86
N ILE A 172 7.24 4.83 -2.71
CA ILE A 172 7.28 6.29 -2.48
C ILE A 172 8.19 6.98 -3.50
N VAL A 173 9.35 6.40 -3.80
CA VAL A 173 10.30 6.95 -4.78
C VAL A 173 9.71 6.91 -6.19
N ILE A 174 9.20 5.75 -6.63
CA ILE A 174 8.61 5.59 -7.97
C ILE A 174 7.45 6.58 -8.15
N ILE A 175 6.51 6.61 -7.21
CA ILE A 175 5.34 7.48 -7.30
C ILE A 175 5.75 8.96 -7.19
N GLY A 176 6.66 9.30 -6.28
CA GLY A 176 7.12 10.66 -6.05
C GLY A 176 7.88 11.28 -7.22
N VAL A 177 8.60 10.46 -7.99
CA VAL A 177 9.43 10.91 -9.11
C VAL A 177 8.70 10.79 -10.45
N LEU A 178 7.94 9.72 -10.68
CA LEU A 178 7.38 9.42 -12.01
C LEU A 178 5.90 9.80 -12.13
N PHE A 179 5.11 9.68 -11.06
CA PHE A 179 3.65 9.82 -11.17
C PHE A 179 3.15 11.17 -10.68
N ILE A 180 3.55 11.55 -9.47
CA ILE A 180 3.09 12.78 -8.85
C ILE A 180 3.42 14.01 -9.72
N PRO A 181 4.65 14.19 -10.26
CA PRO A 181 4.94 15.38 -11.05
C PRO A 181 4.04 15.54 -12.28
N ASP A 182 3.72 14.45 -12.97
CA ASP A 182 2.84 14.47 -14.14
C ASP A 182 1.38 14.72 -13.75
N GLU A 183 0.94 14.17 -12.61
CA GLU A 183 -0.39 14.44 -12.06
C GLU A 183 -0.54 15.89 -11.60
N GLU A 184 0.46 16.44 -10.89
CA GLU A 184 0.48 17.84 -10.45
C GLU A 184 0.52 18.80 -11.65
N ARG A 185 1.24 18.47 -12.73
CA ARG A 185 1.24 19.26 -13.97
C ARG A 185 -0.14 19.28 -14.61
N ARG A 186 -0.79 18.12 -14.78
CA ARG A 186 -2.15 18.05 -15.33
C ARG A 186 -3.15 18.85 -14.48
N LEU A 187 -3.04 18.78 -13.16
CA LEU A 187 -3.89 19.57 -12.25
C LEU A 187 -3.63 21.07 -12.39
N GLU A 188 -2.37 21.49 -12.58
CA GLU A 188 -2.03 22.88 -12.84
C GLU A 188 -2.52 23.35 -14.22
N ASP A 189 -2.48 22.51 -15.24
CA ASP A 189 -2.99 22.81 -16.58
C ASP A 189 -4.51 22.98 -16.58
N VAL A 190 -5.23 22.16 -15.81
CA VAL A 190 -6.71 22.18 -15.73
C VAL A 190 -7.23 23.30 -14.84
N PHE A 191 -6.67 23.46 -13.63
CA PHE A 191 -7.20 24.39 -12.62
C PHE A 191 -6.40 25.68 -12.46
N GLY A 192 -5.22 25.77 -13.07
CA GLY A 192 -4.40 26.98 -13.11
C GLY A 192 -4.11 27.56 -11.73
N ARG A 193 -4.65 28.76 -11.49
CA ARG A 193 -4.40 29.54 -10.26
C ARG A 193 -4.92 28.84 -9.01
N GLU A 194 -6.08 28.19 -9.08
CA GLU A 194 -6.70 27.52 -7.93
C GLU A 194 -5.78 26.40 -7.40
N TYR A 195 -5.19 25.62 -8.31
CA TYR A 195 -4.23 24.58 -7.95
C TYR A 195 -2.93 25.15 -7.39
N ARG A 196 -2.41 26.25 -7.94
CA ARG A 196 -1.21 26.92 -7.39
C ARG A 196 -1.41 27.38 -5.94
N GLU A 197 -2.55 28.00 -5.64
CA GLU A 197 -2.89 28.44 -4.28
C GLU A 197 -3.09 27.25 -3.32
N TYR A 198 -3.65 26.15 -3.81
CA TYR A 198 -3.74 24.91 -3.04
C TYR A 198 -2.35 24.29 -2.77
N ARG A 199 -1.49 24.22 -3.78
CA ARG A 199 -0.11 23.69 -3.68
C ARG A 199 0.77 24.49 -2.73
N GLN A 200 0.54 25.79 -2.58
CA GLN A 200 1.25 26.62 -1.58
C GLN A 200 0.83 26.30 -0.15
N ARG A 201 -0.43 25.88 0.06
CA ARG A 201 -0.99 25.59 1.39
C ARG A 201 -0.77 24.16 1.84
N VAL A 202 -0.71 23.21 0.90
CA VAL A 202 -0.67 21.77 1.19
C VAL A 202 0.58 21.13 0.61
N ARG A 203 1.31 20.39 1.44
CA ARG A 203 2.52 19.67 1.04
C ARG A 203 2.19 18.49 0.13
N ARG A 204 3.20 18.05 -0.63
CA ARG A 204 3.06 16.90 -1.56
C ARG A 204 2.75 15.60 -0.82
N TRP A 205 3.49 15.39 0.27
CA TRP A 205 3.31 14.36 1.28
C TRP A 205 3.02 15.06 2.62
N VAL A 206 2.55 14.31 3.62
CA VAL A 206 2.34 14.81 5.00
C VAL A 206 3.59 15.50 5.56
#